data_AF-A7YHB7-F1
#
_entry.id   AF-A7YHB7-F1
#
_cell.length_a   1.000
_cell.length_b   1.000
_cell.length_c   1.000
_cell.angle_alpha   90.00
_cell.angle_beta   90.00
_cell.angle_gamma   90.00
#
_symmetry.space_group_name_H-M   'P 1'
#
loop_
_entity.id
_entity.type
_entity.pdbx_description
1 polymer ?
#
loop_
_entity_poly.entity_id
_entity_poly.type
_entity_poly.pdbx_seq_one_letter_code
_entity_poly.pdbx_strand_id
1 'polypeptide(L)'
;MRAKAGANVTQLYYAKQGIITPEMEYIAIRENQRIEQLETAQKAMCHQHAGESFGARTPKGKITAEFVRSEVAAGRAVIPNNINHPESEPMIIGRNFLVKINANIGNSAVTSSIEEEVEKAVWACRWGADTIMDLSTGKNIHETREWIIRNSPVPIGTVPIYQALEKVKGVAEDLTWEIFRDTLIEQCEQGVSYFTIHAGVLLRYIHLTANRVTGIVSRGGSIMAKWCLFHHKENFLYTHFEDICPNIKTV
;
A
#
# COMPACT_ATOMS: atom_id res chain seq x y z
N MET A 1 0.48 14.00 12.15
CA MET A 1 1.90 14.42 12.05
C MET A 1 2.24 14.68 10.59
N ARG A 2 3.23 15.55 10.34
CA ARG A 2 3.75 15.89 9.02
C ARG A 2 5.25 16.19 9.13
N ALA A 3 6.00 15.90 8.08
CA ALA A 3 7.40 16.28 7.95
C ALA A 3 7.57 17.79 8.10
N LYS A 4 8.71 18.20 8.67
CA LYS A 4 9.12 19.60 8.68
C LYS A 4 9.25 20.10 7.23
N ALA A 5 9.04 21.41 7.02
CA ALA A 5 9.16 22.01 5.70
C ALA A 5 10.52 21.67 5.06
N GLY A 6 10.50 21.16 3.82
CA GLY A 6 11.69 20.74 3.07
C GLY A 6 12.26 19.36 3.46
N ALA A 7 11.70 18.68 4.47
CA ALA A 7 12.13 17.34 4.86
C ALA A 7 11.32 16.24 4.15
N ASN A 8 11.95 15.07 4.00
CA ASN A 8 11.35 13.84 3.51
C ASN A 8 11.50 12.78 4.61
N VAL A 9 10.40 12.13 4.96
CA VAL A 9 10.35 11.17 6.08
C VAL A 9 10.20 9.71 5.61
N THR A 10 10.32 9.47 4.30
CA THR A 10 10.16 8.13 3.74
C THR A 10 11.34 7.22 4.05
N GLN A 11 11.07 5.93 4.19
CA GLN A 11 12.10 4.90 4.38
C GLN A 11 13.08 4.85 3.20
N LEU A 12 12.62 5.13 1.97
CA LEU A 12 13.48 5.25 0.78
C LEU A 12 14.48 6.41 0.92
N TYR A 13 14.05 7.54 1.45
CA TYR A 13 14.93 8.69 1.67
C TYR A 13 16.01 8.33 2.69
N TYR A 14 15.64 7.83 3.87
CA TYR A 14 16.61 7.43 4.90
C TYR A 14 17.57 6.35 4.41
N ALA A 15 17.06 5.34 3.70
CA ALA A 15 17.88 4.28 3.14
C ALA A 15 18.96 4.82 2.19
N LYS A 16 18.61 5.76 1.30
CA LYS A 16 19.57 6.38 0.37
C LYS A 16 20.61 7.26 1.06
N GLN A 17 20.31 7.77 2.26
CA GLN A 17 21.27 8.49 3.10
C GLN A 17 22.17 7.55 3.92
N GLY A 18 22.03 6.22 3.77
CA GLY A 18 22.79 5.25 4.56
C GLY A 18 22.29 5.09 6.00
N ILE A 19 21.09 5.60 6.30
CA ILE A 19 20.50 5.53 7.64
C ILE A 19 19.71 4.23 7.77
N ILE A 20 20.00 3.47 8.83
CA ILE A 20 19.18 2.35 9.28
C ILE A 20 18.18 2.88 10.30
N THR A 21 16.90 2.76 9.99
CA THR A 21 15.79 3.21 10.87
C THR A 21 15.37 2.09 11.83
N PRO A 22 14.64 2.41 12.91
CA PRO A 22 14.04 1.39 13.79
C PRO A 22 13.15 0.40 13.03
N GLU A 23 12.43 0.84 12.00
CA GLU A 23 11.62 -0.06 11.17
C GLU A 23 12.48 -1.06 10.40
N MET A 24 13.63 -0.63 9.85
CA MET A 24 14.54 -1.54 9.15
C MET A 24 15.15 -2.59 10.07
N GLU A 25 15.46 -2.22 11.32
CA GLU A 25 15.91 -3.16 12.35
C GLU A 25 14.79 -4.14 12.75
N TYR A 26 13.58 -3.64 13.01
CA TYR A 26 12.41 -4.45 13.32
C TYR A 26 12.15 -5.51 12.23
N ILE A 27 12.19 -5.10 10.96
CA ILE A 27 12.01 -5.98 9.81
C ILE A 27 13.09 -7.04 9.74
N ALA A 28 14.35 -6.68 9.97
CA ALA A 28 15.45 -7.65 9.96
C ALA A 28 15.22 -8.74 11.02
N ILE A 29 14.75 -8.38 12.22
CA ILE A 29 14.39 -9.34 13.26
C ILE A 29 13.19 -10.20 12.83
N ARG A 30 12.12 -9.58 12.32
CA ARG A 30 10.88 -10.25 11.92
C ARG A 30 11.10 -11.28 10.80
N GLU A 31 11.85 -10.92 9.77
CA GLU A 31 12.12 -11.78 8.61
C GLU A 31 13.05 -12.96 8.93
N ASN A 32 13.85 -12.85 10.00
CA ASN A 32 14.67 -13.97 10.45
C ASN A 32 13.85 -15.05 11.17
N GLN A 33 12.61 -14.79 11.61
CA GLN A 33 11.76 -15.79 12.28
C GLN A 33 12.48 -16.60 13.39
N ARG A 34 13.33 -15.94 14.19
CA ARG A 34 14.15 -16.56 15.25
C ARG A 34 15.14 -17.62 14.72
N ILE A 35 15.72 -17.39 13.54
CA ILE A 35 16.69 -18.29 12.87
C ILE A 35 17.85 -18.71 13.77
N GLU A 36 18.28 -17.91 14.77
CA GLU A 36 19.32 -18.34 15.73
C GLU A 36 18.95 -19.62 16.50
N GLN A 37 17.67 -19.94 16.68
CA GLN A 37 17.26 -21.16 17.36
C GLN A 37 17.65 -22.42 16.58
N LEU A 38 17.90 -22.30 15.27
CA LEU A 38 18.41 -23.40 14.43
C LEU A 38 19.86 -23.77 14.76
N GLU A 39 20.66 -22.87 15.33
CA GLU A 39 22.05 -23.14 15.71
C GLU A 39 22.12 -24.22 16.81
N THR A 40 21.09 -24.29 17.65
CA THR A 40 20.94 -25.28 18.73
C THR A 40 19.99 -26.45 18.38
N ALA A 41 19.40 -26.44 17.18
CA ALA A 41 18.41 -27.45 16.79
C ALA A 41 19.07 -28.78 16.36
N GLN A 42 18.28 -29.86 16.37
CA GLN A 42 18.73 -31.14 15.80
C GLN A 42 19.03 -30.99 14.31
N LYS A 43 20.09 -31.66 13.83
CA LYS A 43 20.53 -31.63 12.41
C LYS A 43 19.41 -31.80 11.38
N ALA A 44 18.35 -32.57 11.70
CA ALA A 44 17.20 -32.77 10.82
C ALA A 44 16.40 -31.48 10.56
N MET A 45 16.33 -30.56 11.52
CA MET A 45 15.66 -29.26 11.39
C MET A 45 16.49 -28.21 10.64
N CYS A 46 17.79 -28.43 10.50
CA CYS A 46 18.70 -27.54 9.75
C CYS A 46 18.68 -27.81 8.24
N HIS A 47 17.98 -28.86 7.78
CA HIS A 47 17.90 -29.19 6.36
C HIS A 47 16.90 -28.28 5.65
N GLN A 48 17.39 -27.46 4.73
CA GLN A 48 16.58 -26.63 3.84
C GLN A 48 16.83 -27.03 2.38
N HIS A 49 15.75 -27.22 1.61
CA HIS A 49 15.86 -27.43 0.16
C HIS A 49 16.49 -26.20 -0.51
N ALA A 50 17.40 -26.42 -1.46
CA ALA A 50 18.10 -25.33 -2.13
C ALA A 50 17.15 -24.35 -2.87
N GLY A 51 16.02 -24.87 -3.37
CA GLY A 51 15.03 -24.15 -4.16
C GLY A 51 15.60 -23.62 -5.50
N GLU A 52 14.75 -22.95 -6.28
CA GLU A 52 15.14 -22.15 -7.44
C GLU A 52 14.52 -20.77 -7.29
N SER A 53 15.35 -19.73 -7.21
CA SER A 53 14.91 -18.36 -6.94
C SER A 53 14.82 -17.50 -8.21
N PHE A 54 15.20 -18.07 -9.36
CA PHE A 54 15.33 -17.41 -10.66
C PHE A 54 16.24 -16.17 -10.59
N GLY A 55 17.36 -16.28 -9.87
CA GLY A 55 18.34 -15.21 -9.69
C GLY A 55 17.97 -14.16 -8.62
N ALA A 56 17.10 -14.48 -7.66
CA ALA A 56 16.87 -13.61 -6.51
C ALA A 56 18.10 -13.54 -5.60
N ARG A 57 18.27 -12.42 -4.90
CA ARG A 57 19.39 -12.13 -3.99
C ARG A 57 18.99 -12.40 -2.54
N THR A 58 18.19 -13.43 -2.29
CA THR A 58 17.79 -13.82 -0.94
C THR A 58 19.02 -14.24 -0.14
N PRO A 59 19.28 -13.63 1.05
CA PRO A 59 20.39 -14.02 1.89
C PRO A 59 20.32 -15.51 2.24
N LYS A 60 21.47 -16.19 2.21
CA LYS A 60 21.58 -17.59 2.65
C LYS A 60 21.74 -17.72 4.17
N GLY A 61 22.09 -16.61 4.85
CA GLY A 61 22.18 -16.52 6.29
C GLY A 61 21.16 -15.51 6.84
N LYS A 62 21.49 -14.90 7.99
CA LYS A 62 20.61 -13.93 8.65
C LYS A 62 20.38 -12.70 7.77
N ILE A 63 19.13 -12.23 7.75
CA ILE A 63 18.76 -10.93 7.20
C ILE A 63 19.23 -9.86 8.18
N THR A 64 20.06 -8.93 7.72
CA THR A 64 20.57 -7.82 8.54
C THR A 64 19.81 -6.53 8.24
N ALA A 65 19.80 -5.59 9.19
CA ALA A 65 19.21 -4.27 8.98
C ALA A 65 19.89 -3.51 7.81
N GLU A 66 21.19 -3.74 7.59
CA GLU A 66 21.90 -3.21 6.42
C GLU A 66 21.43 -3.83 5.11
N PHE A 67 21.14 -5.14 5.08
CA PHE A 67 20.55 -5.76 3.89
C PHE A 67 19.18 -5.16 3.58
N VAL A 68 18.31 -5.01 4.60
CA VAL A 68 17.01 -4.33 4.50
C VAL A 68 17.17 -2.93 3.92
N ARG A 69 18.03 -2.11 4.52
CA ARG A 69 18.34 -0.75 4.04
C ARG A 69 18.79 -0.75 2.59
N SER A 70 19.69 -1.67 2.20
CA SER A 70 20.23 -1.74 0.84
C SER A 70 19.16 -2.07 -0.21
N GLU A 71 18.22 -2.96 0.12
CA GLU A 71 17.11 -3.33 -0.77
C GLU A 71 16.11 -2.18 -0.93
N VAL A 72 15.83 -1.46 0.16
CA VAL A 72 14.99 -0.24 0.15
C VAL A 72 15.68 0.86 -0.66
N ALA A 73 16.96 1.14 -0.42
CA ALA A 73 17.72 2.18 -1.15
C ALA A 73 17.76 1.92 -2.67
N ALA A 74 17.85 0.65 -3.07
CA ALA A 74 17.83 0.22 -4.46
C ALA A 74 16.42 0.23 -5.10
N GLY A 75 15.36 0.49 -4.32
CA GLY A 75 13.97 0.45 -4.79
C GLY A 75 13.47 -0.96 -5.11
N ARG A 76 14.11 -2.00 -4.57
CA ARG A 76 13.69 -3.42 -4.74
C ARG A 76 12.78 -3.92 -3.63
N ALA A 77 12.68 -3.15 -2.55
CA ALA A 77 11.77 -3.42 -1.45
C ALA A 77 11.19 -2.12 -0.89
N VAL A 78 10.02 -2.20 -0.26
CA VAL A 78 9.32 -1.07 0.36
C VAL A 78 8.84 -1.42 1.76
N ILE A 79 8.78 -0.40 2.62
CA ILE A 79 8.28 -0.49 4.00
C ILE A 79 7.09 0.48 4.09
N PRO A 80 5.84 0.02 3.91
CA PRO A 80 4.66 0.88 3.96
C PRO A 80 4.32 1.22 5.42
N ASN A 81 4.87 2.32 5.92
CA ASN A 81 4.72 2.75 7.31
C ASN A 81 4.52 4.27 7.37
N ASN A 82 3.28 4.73 7.19
CA ASN A 82 2.91 6.14 7.30
C ASN A 82 3.16 6.61 8.75
N ILE A 83 3.71 7.80 8.95
CA ILE A 83 4.06 8.29 10.29
C ILE A 83 2.81 8.47 11.19
N ASN A 84 1.64 8.59 10.59
CA ASN A 84 0.34 8.70 11.26
C ASN A 84 -0.34 7.36 11.51
N HIS A 85 0.34 6.23 11.28
CA HIS A 85 -0.11 4.89 11.68
C HIS A 85 0.82 4.31 12.75
N PRO A 86 0.89 4.91 13.95
CA PRO A 86 1.78 4.45 15.01
C PRO A 86 1.45 3.05 15.54
N GLU A 87 0.24 2.56 15.27
CA GLU A 87 -0.22 1.21 15.62
C GLU A 87 0.38 0.12 14.73
N SER A 88 0.95 0.47 13.58
CA SER A 88 1.51 -0.46 12.60
C SER A 88 2.80 -1.13 13.12
N GLU A 89 2.83 -2.46 13.08
CA GLU A 89 4.03 -3.27 13.27
C GLU A 89 4.77 -3.41 11.93
N PRO A 90 5.98 -2.80 11.76
CA PRO A 90 6.63 -2.69 10.47
C PRO A 90 6.84 -4.03 9.75
N MET A 91 6.64 -4.01 8.43
CA MET A 91 6.85 -5.14 7.54
C MET A 91 7.47 -4.67 6.22
N ILE A 92 8.05 -5.60 5.45
CA ILE A 92 8.69 -5.31 4.17
C ILE A 92 8.07 -6.11 3.04
N ILE A 93 7.95 -5.46 1.87
CA ILE A 93 7.52 -6.09 0.63
C ILE A 93 8.67 -6.01 -0.36
N GLY A 94 9.20 -7.15 -0.78
CA GLY A 94 10.27 -7.23 -1.76
C GLY A 94 10.62 -8.67 -2.13
N ARG A 95 11.21 -8.86 -3.32
CA ARG A 95 11.48 -10.20 -3.88
C ARG A 95 12.40 -11.08 -3.01
N ASN A 96 13.27 -10.45 -2.23
CA ASN A 96 14.30 -11.15 -1.43
C ASN A 96 13.87 -11.43 0.02
N PHE A 97 12.59 -11.23 0.33
CA PHE A 97 11.97 -11.44 1.63
C PHE A 97 10.87 -12.50 1.55
N LEU A 98 10.26 -12.87 2.68
CA LEU A 98 9.09 -13.76 2.66
C LEU A 98 7.99 -13.16 1.78
N VAL A 99 7.28 -14.01 1.04
CA VAL A 99 6.10 -13.59 0.26
C VAL A 99 5.04 -13.07 1.24
N LYS A 100 4.43 -11.93 0.89
CA LYS A 100 3.41 -11.27 1.70
C LYS A 100 2.04 -11.38 1.03
N ILE A 101 0.97 -11.46 1.80
CA ILE A 101 -0.40 -11.55 1.33
C ILE A 101 -1.25 -10.39 1.83
N ASN A 102 -2.21 -9.97 1.02
CA ASN A 102 -3.13 -8.88 1.33
C ASN A 102 -4.56 -9.40 1.45
N ALA A 103 -5.31 -8.91 2.44
CA ALA A 103 -6.75 -9.11 2.54
C ALA A 103 -7.53 -7.84 2.17
N ASN A 104 -8.56 -7.98 1.34
CA ASN A 104 -9.46 -6.88 1.02
C ASN A 104 -10.67 -6.91 1.96
N ILE A 105 -10.97 -5.79 2.58
CA ILE A 105 -12.19 -5.54 3.34
C ILE A 105 -12.88 -4.29 2.76
N GLY A 106 -13.97 -3.86 3.38
CA GLY A 106 -14.63 -2.61 3.05
C GLY A 106 -16.13 -2.77 2.94
N ASN A 107 -16.83 -1.71 3.35
CA ASN A 107 -18.26 -1.62 3.25
C ASN A 107 -18.72 -1.42 1.79
N SER A 108 -20.00 -1.65 1.54
CA SER A 108 -20.61 -1.30 0.27
C SER A 108 -21.91 -0.53 0.50
N ALA A 109 -22.41 0.13 -0.55
CA ALA A 109 -23.68 0.86 -0.47
C ALA A 109 -24.89 -0.01 -0.06
N VAL A 110 -24.76 -1.35 -0.11
CA VAL A 110 -25.84 -2.31 0.19
C VAL A 110 -25.66 -3.06 1.51
N THR A 111 -24.45 -3.14 2.06
CA THR A 111 -24.14 -3.97 3.24
C THR A 111 -22.97 -3.45 4.07
N SER A 112 -22.96 -3.87 5.34
CA SER A 112 -21.92 -3.70 6.36
C SER A 112 -21.95 -2.44 7.22
N SER A 113 -21.48 -2.59 8.47
CA SER A 113 -21.33 -1.55 9.48
C SER A 113 -19.86 -1.35 9.85
N ILE A 114 -19.55 -0.30 10.61
CA ILE A 114 -18.18 -0.05 11.09
C ILE A 114 -17.66 -1.24 11.92
N GLU A 115 -18.51 -1.79 12.78
CA GLU A 115 -18.16 -2.91 13.66
C GLU A 115 -17.79 -4.17 12.86
N GLU A 116 -18.57 -4.50 11.84
CA GLU A 116 -18.28 -5.63 10.95
C GLU A 116 -16.97 -5.44 10.18
N GLU A 117 -16.65 -4.21 9.74
CA GLU A 117 -15.40 -3.95 9.02
C GLU A 117 -14.16 -4.04 9.93
N VAL A 118 -14.27 -3.59 11.19
CA VAL A 118 -13.22 -3.79 12.19
C VAL A 118 -13.04 -5.28 12.50
N GLU A 119 -14.13 -6.03 12.64
CA GLU A 119 -14.07 -7.48 12.87
C GLU A 119 -13.38 -8.20 11.71
N LYS A 120 -13.71 -7.86 10.46
CA LYS A 120 -13.03 -8.39 9.27
C LYS A 120 -11.53 -8.08 9.27
N ALA A 121 -11.14 -6.87 9.67
CA ALA A 121 -9.72 -6.49 9.75
C ALA A 121 -8.97 -7.35 10.77
N VAL A 122 -9.52 -7.49 11.97
CA VAL A 122 -8.95 -8.33 13.04
C VAL A 122 -8.88 -9.80 12.61
N TRP A 123 -9.95 -10.30 11.98
CA TRP A 123 -10.02 -11.67 11.49
C TRP A 123 -8.97 -11.95 10.41
N ALA A 124 -8.81 -11.03 9.45
CA ALA A 124 -7.80 -11.13 8.41
C ALA A 124 -6.38 -11.17 9.00
N CYS A 125 -6.05 -10.26 9.91
CA CYS A 125 -4.74 -10.24 10.59
C CYS A 125 -4.47 -11.56 11.33
N ARG A 126 -5.47 -12.05 12.07
CA ARG A 126 -5.38 -13.30 12.85
C ARG A 126 -4.98 -14.50 11.98
N TRP A 127 -5.47 -14.55 10.75
CA TRP A 127 -5.21 -15.65 9.81
C TRP A 127 -4.03 -15.41 8.87
N GLY A 128 -3.24 -14.36 9.10
CA GLY A 128 -1.97 -14.14 8.43
C GLY A 128 -1.98 -13.14 7.28
N ALA A 129 -2.98 -12.26 7.18
CA ALA A 129 -2.90 -11.12 6.27
C ALA A 129 -1.75 -10.20 6.71
N ASP A 130 -0.77 -9.96 5.84
CA ASP A 130 0.37 -9.09 6.12
C ASP A 130 0.05 -7.61 5.87
N THR A 131 -0.94 -7.34 5.01
CA THR A 131 -1.52 -6.02 4.77
C THR A 131 -3.03 -6.14 4.58
N ILE A 132 -3.75 -5.04 4.79
CA ILE A 132 -5.17 -4.95 4.52
C ILE A 132 -5.43 -3.77 3.60
N MET A 133 -6.38 -3.93 2.67
CA MET A 133 -6.94 -2.79 1.94
C MET A 133 -8.38 -2.52 2.36
N ASP A 134 -8.65 -1.28 2.73
CA ASP A 134 -10.01 -0.77 2.84
C ASP A 134 -10.50 -0.32 1.45
N LEU A 135 -11.42 -1.11 0.88
CA LEU A 135 -12.05 -0.86 -0.41
C LEU A 135 -13.50 -0.36 -0.26
N SER A 136 -13.83 0.20 0.91
CA SER A 136 -15.14 0.76 1.23
C SER A 136 -15.67 1.71 0.16
N THR A 137 -16.98 1.63 -0.10
CA THR A 137 -17.71 2.51 -1.03
C THR A 137 -19.07 2.91 -0.46
N GLY A 138 -19.56 4.09 -0.84
CA GLY A 138 -20.78 4.65 -0.28
C GLY A 138 -20.54 5.58 0.93
N LYS A 139 -21.41 5.47 1.94
CA LYS A 139 -21.43 6.39 3.09
C LYS A 139 -20.38 6.02 4.14
N ASN A 140 -19.96 7.02 4.92
CA ASN A 140 -19.09 6.88 6.10
C ASN A 140 -17.71 6.25 5.84
N ILE A 141 -17.19 6.35 4.61
CA ILE A 141 -15.88 5.79 4.23
C ILE A 141 -14.75 6.33 5.13
N HIS A 142 -14.83 7.61 5.52
CA HIS A 142 -13.81 8.24 6.35
C HIS A 142 -13.79 7.63 7.76
N GLU A 143 -14.98 7.55 8.38
CA GLU A 143 -15.18 7.07 9.75
C GLU A 143 -14.88 5.57 9.86
N THR A 144 -15.36 4.76 8.92
CA THR A 144 -15.04 3.32 8.87
C THR A 144 -13.53 3.10 8.81
N ARG A 145 -12.84 3.83 7.95
CA ARG A 145 -11.38 3.72 7.81
C ARG A 145 -10.63 4.16 9.06
N GLU A 146 -11.10 5.20 9.75
CA GLU A 146 -10.49 5.65 11.01
C GLU A 146 -10.47 4.52 12.03
N TRP A 147 -11.60 3.85 12.23
CA TRP A 147 -11.70 2.70 13.12
C TRP A 147 -10.80 1.54 12.69
N ILE A 148 -10.71 1.25 11.39
CA ILE A 148 -9.82 0.20 10.86
C ILE A 148 -8.35 0.54 11.16
N ILE A 149 -7.87 1.75 10.80
CA ILE A 149 -6.46 2.12 10.96
C ILE A 149 -6.06 2.07 12.44
N ARG A 150 -6.86 2.69 13.31
CA ARG A 150 -6.58 2.76 14.76
C ARG A 150 -6.57 1.38 15.45
N ASN A 151 -7.12 0.35 14.82
CA ASN A 151 -7.18 -1.02 15.36
C ASN A 151 -6.41 -2.05 14.50
N SER A 152 -5.62 -1.60 13.52
CA SER A 152 -4.87 -2.49 12.63
C SER A 152 -3.37 -2.45 12.96
N PRO A 153 -2.75 -3.59 13.33
CA PRO A 153 -1.30 -3.69 13.47
C PRO A 153 -0.59 -3.87 12.12
N VAL A 154 -1.33 -4.02 11.03
CA VAL A 154 -0.76 -4.20 9.69
C VAL A 154 -0.98 -2.96 8.82
N PRO A 155 -0.11 -2.69 7.83
CA PRO A 155 -0.28 -1.57 6.91
C PRO A 155 -1.64 -1.57 6.21
N ILE A 156 -2.30 -0.41 6.21
CA ILE A 156 -3.57 -0.20 5.52
C ILE A 156 -3.34 0.45 4.16
N GLY A 157 -3.92 -0.15 3.12
CA GLY A 157 -3.98 0.41 1.78
C GLY A 157 -5.37 0.88 1.39
N THR A 158 -5.44 1.79 0.42
CA THR A 158 -6.72 2.25 -0.14
C THR A 158 -6.62 2.47 -1.65
N VAL A 159 -7.78 2.75 -2.26
CA VAL A 159 -7.87 3.32 -3.60
C VAL A 159 -8.52 4.71 -3.48
N PRO A 160 -7.75 5.81 -3.39
CA PRO A 160 -8.30 7.14 -3.09
C PRO A 160 -9.39 7.61 -4.05
N ILE A 161 -9.37 7.14 -5.30
CA ILE A 161 -10.40 7.48 -6.30
C ILE A 161 -11.81 7.01 -5.89
N TYR A 162 -11.94 5.99 -5.04
CA TYR A 162 -13.26 5.51 -4.58
C TYR A 162 -13.93 6.53 -3.68
N GLN A 163 -13.20 7.07 -2.70
CA GLN A 163 -13.73 8.13 -1.84
C GLN A 163 -13.91 9.44 -2.63
N ALA A 164 -12.98 9.78 -3.52
CA ALA A 164 -13.12 10.96 -4.37
C ALA A 164 -14.39 10.89 -5.24
N LEU A 165 -14.73 9.70 -5.74
CA LEU A 165 -15.95 9.47 -6.52
C LEU A 165 -17.22 9.66 -5.68
N GLU A 166 -17.22 9.27 -4.42
CA GLU A 166 -18.35 9.52 -3.51
C GLU A 166 -18.53 11.02 -3.21
N LYS A 167 -17.45 11.79 -3.12
CA LYS A 167 -17.52 13.26 -2.95
C LYS A 167 -18.23 13.95 -4.14
N VAL A 168 -18.23 13.31 -5.31
CA VAL A 168 -18.96 13.75 -6.51
C VAL A 168 -20.19 12.87 -6.80
N LYS A 169 -20.74 12.21 -5.78
CA LYS A 169 -22.00 11.45 -5.84
C LYS A 169 -22.02 10.37 -6.94
N GLY A 170 -20.88 9.73 -7.21
CA GLY A 170 -20.78 8.67 -8.23
C GLY A 170 -20.58 9.17 -9.66
N VAL A 171 -20.56 10.48 -9.89
CA VAL A 171 -20.41 11.07 -11.23
C VAL A 171 -18.92 11.18 -11.56
N ALA A 172 -18.39 10.18 -12.26
CA ALA A 172 -16.96 10.13 -12.60
C ALA A 172 -16.50 11.38 -13.34
N GLU A 173 -17.34 11.96 -14.20
CA GLU A 173 -17.10 13.17 -14.99
C GLU A 173 -16.80 14.39 -14.12
N ASP A 174 -17.36 14.46 -12.91
CA ASP A 174 -17.22 15.59 -12.00
C ASP A 174 -15.93 15.52 -11.16
N LEU A 175 -15.15 14.44 -11.31
CA LEU A 175 -13.85 14.33 -10.64
C LEU A 175 -12.89 15.42 -11.13
N THR A 176 -12.21 16.06 -10.19
CA THR A 176 -11.14 17.02 -10.46
C THR A 176 -9.87 16.67 -9.68
N TRP A 177 -8.76 17.28 -10.08
CA TRP A 177 -7.49 17.16 -9.35
C TRP A 177 -7.65 17.63 -7.90
N GLU A 178 -8.37 18.72 -7.64
CA GLU A 178 -8.54 19.30 -6.31
C GLU A 178 -9.25 18.32 -5.37
N ILE A 179 -10.33 17.69 -5.83
CA ILE A 179 -11.09 16.70 -5.05
C ILE A 179 -10.22 15.48 -4.73
N PHE A 180 -9.44 15.01 -5.71
CA PHE A 180 -8.52 13.90 -5.51
C PHE A 180 -7.39 14.27 -4.54
N ARG A 181 -6.75 15.44 -4.70
CA ARG A 181 -5.69 15.95 -3.84
C ARG A 181 -6.15 16.04 -2.39
N ASP A 182 -7.31 16.63 -2.16
CA ASP A 182 -7.86 16.81 -0.81
C ASP A 182 -8.18 15.44 -0.17
N THR A 183 -8.67 14.49 -0.97
CA THR A 183 -8.88 13.09 -0.53
C THR A 183 -7.56 12.38 -0.19
N LEU A 184 -6.51 12.60 -0.97
CA LEU A 184 -5.19 12.04 -0.71
C LEU A 184 -4.62 12.58 0.61
N ILE A 185 -4.68 13.88 0.83
CA ILE A 185 -4.20 14.53 2.06
C ILE A 185 -4.97 14.01 3.28
N GLU A 186 -6.30 13.94 3.18
CA GLU A 186 -7.16 13.40 4.23
C GLU A 186 -6.73 11.98 4.64
N GLN A 187 -6.50 11.08 3.67
CA GLN A 187 -6.09 9.70 3.96
C GLN A 187 -4.65 9.60 4.46
N CYS A 188 -3.75 10.46 3.99
CA CYS A 188 -2.40 10.60 4.51
C CYS A 188 -2.39 10.98 6.00
N GLU A 189 -3.25 11.92 6.39
CA GLU A 189 -3.38 12.39 7.78
C GLU A 189 -3.98 11.32 8.69
N GLN A 190 -4.89 10.48 8.19
CA GLN A 190 -5.44 9.36 8.95
C GLN A 190 -4.41 8.25 9.23
N GLY A 191 -3.43 8.07 8.33
CA GLY A 191 -2.41 7.02 8.45
C GLY A 191 -2.49 5.91 7.41
N VAL A 192 -3.10 6.14 6.23
CA VAL A 192 -3.03 5.15 5.15
C VAL A 192 -1.58 4.95 4.71
N SER A 193 -1.12 3.70 4.71
CA SER A 193 0.28 3.32 4.46
C SER A 193 0.65 3.21 2.99
N TYR A 194 -0.32 2.94 2.11
CA TYR A 194 -0.08 2.94 0.66
C TYR A 194 -1.35 3.20 -0.15
N PHE A 195 -1.17 3.75 -1.36
CA PHE A 195 -2.25 4.13 -2.26
C PHE A 195 -2.16 3.37 -3.58
N THR A 196 -3.27 2.78 -4.00
CA THR A 196 -3.42 2.30 -5.38
C THR A 196 -3.92 3.46 -6.26
N ILE A 197 -3.05 3.99 -7.10
CA ILE A 197 -3.32 5.14 -7.98
C ILE A 197 -3.24 4.69 -9.44
N HIS A 198 -4.34 4.87 -10.19
CA HIS A 198 -4.49 4.39 -11.56
C HIS A 198 -3.93 5.40 -12.59
N ALA A 199 -2.74 5.95 -12.35
CA ALA A 199 -2.09 6.93 -13.24
C ALA A 199 -1.62 6.33 -14.57
N GLY A 200 -1.57 5.00 -14.70
CA GLY A 200 -1.22 4.30 -15.94
C GLY A 200 -2.35 4.16 -16.96
N VAL A 201 -3.59 4.54 -16.61
CA VAL A 201 -4.75 4.49 -17.53
C VAL A 201 -4.75 5.74 -18.38
N LEU A 202 -3.97 5.73 -19.46
CA LEU A 202 -3.81 6.88 -20.34
C LEU A 202 -4.91 6.90 -21.41
N LEU A 203 -5.36 8.08 -21.82
CA LEU A 203 -6.40 8.26 -22.84
C LEU A 203 -6.07 7.45 -24.10
N ARG A 204 -4.82 7.53 -24.55
CA ARG A 204 -4.32 6.80 -25.72
C ARG A 204 -4.31 5.27 -25.57
N TYR A 205 -4.49 4.71 -24.38
CA TYR A 205 -4.54 3.27 -24.16
C TYR A 205 -5.96 2.72 -24.12
N ILE A 206 -6.99 3.55 -23.95
CA ILE A 206 -8.38 3.10 -23.77
C ILE A 206 -8.88 2.34 -25.00
N HIS A 207 -8.56 2.81 -26.21
CA HIS A 207 -8.99 2.13 -27.44
C HIS A 207 -8.43 0.69 -27.58
N LEU A 208 -7.27 0.40 -26.95
CA LEU A 208 -6.68 -0.94 -26.96
C LEU A 208 -7.52 -1.97 -26.20
N THR A 209 -8.47 -1.53 -25.38
CA THR A 209 -9.36 -2.42 -24.62
C THR A 209 -10.66 -2.74 -25.37
N ALA A 210 -10.94 -2.12 -26.51
CA ALA A 210 -12.21 -2.25 -27.23
C ALA A 210 -12.54 -3.70 -27.65
N ASN A 211 -11.51 -4.48 -28.01
CA ASN A 211 -11.66 -5.87 -28.47
C ASN A 211 -11.43 -6.91 -27.36
N ARG A 212 -11.33 -6.50 -26.09
CA ARG A 212 -11.19 -7.45 -24.98
C ARG A 212 -12.54 -8.11 -24.70
N VAL A 213 -12.53 -9.42 -24.48
CA VAL A 213 -13.72 -10.21 -24.10
C VAL A 213 -14.43 -9.62 -22.87
N THR A 214 -13.67 -9.16 -21.87
CA THR A 214 -14.20 -8.64 -20.60
C THR A 214 -13.92 -7.16 -20.36
N GLY A 215 -13.43 -6.44 -21.38
CA GLY A 215 -13.17 -4.99 -21.29
C GLY A 215 -12.18 -4.57 -20.19
N ILE A 216 -12.55 -3.54 -19.43
CA ILE A 216 -11.80 -3.00 -18.29
C ILE A 216 -12.47 -3.48 -16.99
N VAL A 217 -11.85 -4.45 -16.31
CA VAL A 217 -12.40 -5.05 -15.08
C VAL A 217 -11.91 -4.38 -13.78
N SER A 218 -10.91 -3.49 -13.87
CA SER A 218 -10.51 -2.67 -12.73
C SER A 218 -11.56 -1.58 -12.49
N ARG A 219 -12.17 -1.53 -11.30
CA ARG A 219 -13.10 -0.47 -10.91
C ARG A 219 -12.44 0.91 -10.97
N GLY A 220 -11.25 1.08 -10.37
CA GLY A 220 -10.52 2.34 -10.45
C GLY A 220 -10.12 2.70 -11.88
N GLY A 221 -9.72 1.71 -12.67
CA GLY A 221 -9.37 1.92 -14.07
C GLY A 221 -10.55 2.31 -14.95
N SER A 222 -11.73 1.75 -14.72
CA SER A 222 -12.94 2.09 -15.48
C SER A 222 -13.46 3.48 -15.14
N ILE A 223 -13.35 3.92 -13.88
CA ILE A 223 -13.62 5.32 -13.46
C ILE A 223 -12.73 6.29 -14.24
N MET A 224 -11.41 6.03 -14.27
CA MET A 224 -10.49 6.90 -14.99
C MET A 224 -10.69 6.87 -16.51
N ALA A 225 -11.01 5.70 -17.08
CA ALA A 225 -11.33 5.60 -18.50
C ALA A 225 -12.58 6.41 -18.87
N LYS A 226 -13.64 6.35 -18.05
CA LYS A 226 -14.86 7.14 -18.23
C LYS A 226 -14.57 8.65 -18.19
N TRP A 227 -13.80 9.10 -17.19
CA TRP A 227 -13.40 10.51 -17.07
C TRP A 227 -12.60 10.98 -18.30
N CYS A 228 -11.60 10.20 -18.75
CA CYS A 228 -10.77 10.55 -19.90
C CYS A 228 -11.58 10.65 -21.20
N LEU A 229 -12.51 9.71 -21.42
CA LEU A 229 -13.36 9.70 -22.62
C LEU A 229 -14.35 10.87 -22.65
N PHE A 230 -14.95 11.20 -21.49
CA PHE A 230 -15.91 12.29 -21.39
C PHE A 230 -15.25 13.65 -21.66
N HIS A 231 -14.11 13.92 -21.01
CA HIS A 231 -13.39 15.19 -21.15
C HIS A 231 -12.50 15.27 -22.40
N HIS A 232 -12.24 14.13 -23.03
CA HIS A 232 -11.23 13.96 -24.08
C HIS A 232 -9.86 14.55 -23.68
N LYS A 233 -9.47 14.30 -22.42
CA LYS A 233 -8.22 14.79 -21.82
C LYS A 233 -7.40 13.62 -21.29
N GLU A 234 -6.09 13.83 -21.20
CA GLU A 234 -5.20 12.86 -20.56
C GLU A 234 -5.51 12.76 -19.06
N ASN A 235 -5.32 11.56 -18.52
CA ASN A 235 -5.60 11.20 -17.13
C ASN A 235 -4.96 12.19 -16.15
N PHE A 236 -5.77 12.89 -15.34
CA PHE A 236 -5.25 13.89 -14.41
C PHE A 236 -4.32 13.32 -13.34
N LEU A 237 -4.46 12.04 -12.98
CA LEU A 237 -3.54 11.35 -12.06
C LEU A 237 -2.15 11.18 -12.69
N TYR A 238 -2.09 11.06 -14.01
CA TYR A 238 -0.83 11.04 -14.76
C TYR A 238 -0.24 12.44 -14.88
N THR A 239 -1.04 13.43 -15.27
CA THR A 239 -0.53 14.80 -15.49
C THR A 239 -0.11 15.49 -14.19
N HIS A 240 -0.72 15.15 -13.06
CA HIS A 240 -0.38 15.64 -11.72
C HIS A 240 0.46 14.65 -10.90
N PHE A 241 1.10 13.66 -11.52
CA PHE A 241 1.86 12.64 -10.77
C PHE A 241 2.97 13.24 -9.90
N GLU A 242 3.63 14.30 -10.40
CA GLU A 242 4.64 15.06 -9.65
C GLU A 242 4.04 15.87 -8.49
N ASP A 243 2.76 16.23 -8.54
CA ASP A 243 2.06 16.91 -7.44
C ASP A 243 1.57 15.92 -6.37
N ILE A 244 1.33 14.66 -6.74
CA ILE A 244 0.94 13.58 -5.82
C ILE A 244 2.11 13.24 -4.88
N CYS A 245 3.31 13.11 -5.44
CA CYS A 245 4.49 12.61 -4.73
C CYS A 245 4.91 13.42 -3.48
N PRO A 246 4.94 14.77 -3.50
CA PRO A 246 5.26 15.58 -2.32
C PRO A 246 4.30 15.35 -1.15
N ASN A 247 3.00 15.18 -1.42
CA ASN A 247 2.02 14.91 -0.37
C ASN A 247 2.36 13.62 0.37
N ILE A 248 2.72 12.56 -0.36
CA ILE A 248 3.11 11.25 0.19
C ILE A 248 4.49 11.29 0.87
N LYS A 249 5.43 12.11 0.39
CA LYS A 249 6.80 12.18 0.97
C LYS A 249 6.86 12.89 2.33
N THR A 250 5.81 13.62 2.69
CA THR A 250 5.76 14.48 3.89
C THR A 250 4.91 13.91 5.02
N VAL A 251 4.38 12.70 4.87
CA VAL A 251 3.51 12.00 5.82
C VAL A 251 3.86 10.52 5.81
#